data_AF-A0A813KBL0-F1
#
_entry.id   AF-A0A813KBL0-F1
#
_cell.length_a   1.000
_cell.length_b   1.000
_cell.length_c   1.000
_cell.angle_alpha   90.00
_cell.angle_beta   90.00
_cell.angle_gamma   90.00
#
_symmetry.space_group_name_H-M   'P 1'
#
loop_
_entity.id
_entity.type
_entity.pdbx_description
1 polymer ?
#
loop_
_entity_poly.entity_id
_entity_poly.type
_entity_poly.pdbx_seq_one_letter_code
_entity_poly.pdbx_strand_id
1 'polypeptide(L)'
;LVAQSTRQVRARLLSVCLLLAATALLALVFTGGDSPTFSQLQLTQATPKVSRYRVGDRVMAKVPIRISNGGRGYYNEGAAVGVPEHLRDTKAEEKEMSKLLKVVEGGKAGSVVGIITAGEWKNKPEHWKGMPRPGVMVSWDDGELPIEVAEQMDLVQMEGSVADERREQRLQKWKRTR
;
A
#
# COMPACT_ATOMS: atom_id res chain seq x y z
N LEU A 1 -16.47 -90.84 7.48
CA LEU A 1 -15.38 -90.00 6.92
C LEU A 1 -16.04 -89.12 5.86
N VAL A 2 -16.30 -87.83 6.02
CA VAL A 2 -15.56 -86.75 6.66
C VAL A 2 -16.59 -85.75 7.21
N ALA A 3 -16.54 -85.47 8.51
CA ALA A 3 -17.34 -84.42 9.14
C ALA A 3 -16.69 -83.05 8.86
N GLN A 4 -17.15 -82.35 7.83
CA GLN A 4 -16.84 -80.94 7.67
C GLN A 4 -17.80 -80.09 8.50
N SER A 5 -17.33 -79.87 9.73
CA SER A 5 -17.66 -78.83 10.70
C SER A 5 -18.41 -77.61 10.15
N THR A 6 -19.65 -77.44 10.60
CA THR A 6 -20.52 -76.26 10.44
C THR A 6 -19.92 -74.95 10.98
N ARG A 7 -18.75 -74.98 11.62
CA ARG A 7 -18.04 -73.77 12.09
C ARG A 7 -17.30 -73.01 10.98
N GLN A 8 -16.92 -73.66 9.88
CA GLN A 8 -16.10 -73.01 8.84
C GLN A 8 -16.90 -72.06 7.92
N VAL A 9 -18.22 -72.24 7.80
CA VAL A 9 -19.07 -71.37 6.97
C VAL A 9 -19.36 -70.03 7.67
N ARG A 10 -19.53 -70.05 9.01
CA ARG A 10 -19.82 -68.83 9.79
C ARG A 10 -18.63 -67.86 9.89
N ALA A 11 -17.41 -68.38 9.90
CA ALA A 11 -16.20 -67.56 9.95
C ALA A 11 -15.98 -66.75 8.65
N ARG A 12 -16.34 -67.30 7.48
CA ARG A 12 -16.16 -66.61 6.19
C ARG A 12 -17.16 -65.46 5.96
N LEU A 13 -18.38 -65.57 6.51
CA LEU A 13 -19.40 -64.51 6.42
C LEU A 13 -19.08 -63.30 7.31
N LEU A 14 -18.50 -63.51 8.50
CA LEU A 14 -18.11 -62.42 9.40
C LEU A 14 -16.96 -61.56 8.84
N SER A 15 -16.00 -62.17 8.14
CA SER A 15 -14.88 -61.44 7.51
C SER A 15 -15.29 -60.58 6.31
N VAL A 16 -16.35 -60.96 5.56
CA VAL A 16 -16.86 -60.15 4.43
C VAL A 16 -17.67 -58.94 4.92
N CYS A 17 -18.45 -59.08 6.00
CA CYS A 17 -19.17 -57.95 6.59
C CYS A 17 -18.23 -56.91 7.25
N LEU A 18 -17.12 -57.34 7.84
CA LEU A 18 -16.13 -56.43 8.43
C LEU A 18 -15.35 -55.60 7.40
N LEU A 19 -15.11 -56.14 6.20
CA LEU A 19 -14.47 -55.40 5.09
C LEU A 19 -15.41 -54.38 4.41
N LEU A 20 -16.72 -54.63 4.40
CA LEU A 20 -17.72 -53.65 3.94
C LEU A 20 -17.99 -52.54 4.96
N ALA A 21 -17.86 -52.81 6.27
CA ALA A 21 -18.01 -51.79 7.29
C ALA A 21 -16.82 -50.80 7.34
N ALA A 22 -15.61 -51.24 6.99
CA ALA A 22 -14.42 -50.38 6.95
C ALA A 22 -14.39 -49.41 5.75
N THR A 23 -15.07 -49.74 4.65
CA THR A 23 -15.18 -48.86 3.47
C THR A 23 -16.28 -47.80 3.61
N ALA A 24 -17.34 -48.08 4.38
CA ALA A 24 -18.37 -47.08 4.70
C ALA A 24 -17.90 -46.00 5.69
N LEU A 25 -16.97 -46.33 6.58
CA LEU A 25 -16.41 -45.39 7.56
C LEU A 25 -15.34 -44.44 6.99
N LEU A 26 -14.72 -44.78 5.86
CA LEU A 26 -13.79 -43.87 5.16
C LEU A 26 -14.50 -42.90 4.20
N ALA A 27 -15.71 -43.23 3.75
CA ALA A 27 -16.53 -42.35 2.90
C ALA A 27 -17.28 -41.26 3.71
N LEU A 28 -17.47 -41.46 5.02
CA LEU A 28 -18.14 -40.51 5.91
C LEU A 28 -17.21 -39.46 6.54
N VAL A 29 -15.89 -39.65 6.45
CA VAL A 29 -14.89 -38.64 6.89
C VAL A 29 -14.57 -37.63 5.78
N PHE A 30 -14.94 -37.90 4.52
CA PHE A 30 -14.63 -37.04 3.37
C PHE A 30 -15.86 -36.44 2.64
N THR A 31 -17.08 -36.57 3.16
CA THR A 31 -18.30 -36.09 2.48
C THR A 31 -19.17 -35.14 3.32
N GLY A 32 -18.60 -34.51 4.35
CA GLY A 32 -19.34 -33.60 5.24
C GLY A 32 -18.57 -32.38 5.74
N GLY A 33 -17.47 -32.03 5.09
CA GLY A 33 -16.85 -30.73 5.27
C GLY A 33 -17.05 -29.99 3.97
N ASP A 34 -17.95 -29.01 3.95
CA ASP A 34 -17.86 -27.88 3.03
C ASP A 34 -16.39 -27.50 3.00
N SER A 35 -15.72 -27.92 1.93
CA SER A 35 -14.45 -27.34 1.61
C SER A 35 -14.80 -25.86 1.52
N PRO A 36 -14.23 -24.96 2.34
CA PRO A 36 -14.03 -23.64 1.79
C PRO A 36 -13.14 -23.94 0.59
N THR A 37 -13.77 -24.08 -0.57
CA THR A 37 -13.23 -23.53 -1.78
C THR A 37 -13.02 -22.06 -1.42
N PHE A 38 -11.89 -21.85 -0.75
CA PHE A 38 -11.02 -20.72 -0.91
C PHE A 38 -10.59 -20.80 -2.38
N SER A 39 -11.58 -20.71 -3.28
CA SER A 39 -11.56 -19.80 -4.40
C SER A 39 -11.01 -18.55 -3.80
N GLN A 40 -9.68 -18.50 -3.83
CA GLN A 40 -8.92 -17.30 -3.91
C GLN A 40 -9.62 -16.50 -5.00
N LEU A 41 -10.61 -15.72 -4.59
CA LEU A 41 -10.70 -14.33 -4.96
C LEU A 41 -9.38 -13.71 -4.51
N GLN A 42 -8.27 -14.13 -5.14
CA GLN A 42 -7.29 -13.19 -5.61
C GLN A 42 -8.06 -12.33 -6.60
N LEU A 43 -8.86 -11.40 -6.06
CA LEU A 43 -8.85 -10.05 -6.57
C LEU A 43 -7.37 -9.66 -6.50
N THR A 44 -6.61 -10.04 -7.54
CA THR A 44 -5.50 -9.22 -7.98
C THR A 44 -6.16 -7.91 -8.35
N GLN A 45 -6.38 -7.05 -7.35
CA GLN A 45 -6.64 -5.65 -7.59
C GLN A 45 -5.42 -5.18 -8.35
N ALA A 46 -5.54 -5.20 -9.68
CA ALA A 46 -4.53 -4.67 -10.55
C ALA A 46 -4.22 -3.27 -10.03
N THR A 47 -2.97 -3.03 -9.62
CA THR A 47 -2.61 -1.71 -9.12
C THR A 47 -2.94 -0.72 -10.22
N PRO A 48 -3.75 0.31 -9.92
CA PRO A 48 -4.17 1.25 -10.94
C PRO A 48 -2.92 1.86 -11.55
N LYS A 49 -2.72 1.72 -12.87
CA LYS A 49 -1.50 2.24 -13.52
C LYS A 49 -1.48 3.77 -13.59
N VAL A 50 -2.63 4.39 -13.40
CA VAL A 50 -2.86 5.84 -13.52
C VAL A 50 -3.42 6.36 -12.20
N SER A 51 -2.92 7.52 -11.76
CA SER A 51 -3.43 8.19 -10.57
C SER A 51 -4.84 8.75 -10.81
N ARG A 52 -5.71 8.71 -9.79
CA ARG A 52 -7.01 9.42 -9.85
C ARG A 52 -6.87 10.94 -9.77
N TYR A 53 -5.76 11.42 -9.22
CA TYR A 53 -5.50 12.84 -9.01
C TYR A 53 -4.91 13.48 -10.25
N ARG A 54 -5.05 14.80 -10.34
CA ARG A 54 -4.47 15.66 -11.37
C ARG A 54 -3.66 16.77 -10.72
N VAL A 55 -2.70 17.31 -11.47
CA VAL A 55 -1.94 18.48 -11.03
C VAL A 55 -2.89 19.65 -10.81
N GLY A 56 -2.78 20.31 -9.65
CA GLY A 56 -3.65 21.39 -9.22
C GLY A 56 -4.81 20.98 -8.30
N ASP A 57 -5.08 19.67 -8.16
CA ASP A 57 -6.07 19.17 -7.19
C ASP A 57 -5.64 19.51 -5.76
N ARG A 58 -6.62 19.86 -4.92
CA ARG A 58 -6.41 20.03 -3.48
C ARG A 58 -6.57 18.69 -2.79
N VAL A 59 -5.64 18.37 -1.89
CA VAL A 59 -5.60 17.10 -1.18
C VAL A 59 -5.25 17.30 0.28
N MET A 60 -5.63 16.32 1.10
CA MET A 60 -5.31 16.26 2.52
C MET A 60 -4.70 14.91 2.86
N ALA A 61 -3.69 14.90 3.74
CA ALA A 61 -3.14 13.68 4.30
C ALA A 61 -4.19 12.96 5.15
N LYS A 62 -4.60 11.77 4.74
CA LYS A 62 -5.54 10.91 5.50
C LYS A 62 -4.87 10.30 6.73
N VAL A 63 -3.60 9.93 6.57
CA VAL A 63 -2.76 9.28 7.58
C VAL A 63 -1.41 9.99 7.63
N PRO A 64 -0.61 9.79 8.69
CA PRO A 64 0.75 10.32 8.71
C PRO A 64 1.58 9.76 7.55
N ILE A 65 2.25 10.63 6.79
CA ILE A 65 3.07 10.26 5.63
C ILE A 65 4.54 10.47 5.98
N ARG A 66 5.37 9.44 5.78
CA ARG A 66 6.81 9.54 6.04
C ARG A 66 7.48 10.40 4.97
N ILE A 67 8.25 11.39 5.40
CA ILE A 67 9.02 12.25 4.51
C ILE A 67 10.28 11.50 4.04
N SER A 68 10.52 11.54 2.73
CA SER A 68 11.66 10.92 2.07
C SER A 68 12.98 11.59 2.48
N ASN A 69 14.08 10.87 2.23
CA ASN A 69 15.45 11.38 2.43
C ASN A 69 15.68 11.95 3.84
N GLY A 70 15.12 11.28 4.85
CA GLY A 70 15.24 11.69 6.24
C GLY A 70 14.68 13.08 6.51
N GLY A 71 13.60 13.50 5.85
CA GLY A 71 12.96 14.79 6.11
C GLY A 71 13.28 15.90 5.11
N ARG A 72 14.15 15.66 4.11
CA ARG A 72 14.46 16.64 3.05
C ARG A 72 13.40 16.67 1.93
N GLY A 73 12.47 15.73 1.93
CA GLY A 73 11.46 15.58 0.89
C GLY A 73 11.95 14.78 -0.30
N TYR A 74 11.16 14.77 -1.37
CA TYR A 74 11.37 13.88 -2.51
C TYR A 74 12.66 14.16 -3.30
N TYR A 75 12.95 15.43 -3.62
CA TYR A 75 14.08 15.82 -4.46
C TYR A 75 15.45 15.80 -3.75
N ASN A 76 15.48 15.50 -2.45
CA ASN A 76 16.69 15.44 -1.62
C ASN A 76 17.60 16.69 -1.73
N GLU A 77 16.99 17.87 -1.75
CA GLU A 77 17.73 19.13 -1.88
C GLU A 77 18.68 19.33 -0.68
N GLY A 78 19.92 19.72 -0.97
CA GLY A 78 20.93 19.96 0.06
C GLY A 78 21.60 18.71 0.63
N ALA A 79 21.30 17.51 0.13
CA ALA A 79 22.19 16.38 0.38
C ALA A 79 23.52 16.64 -0.35
N ALA A 80 24.64 16.48 0.35
CA ALA A 80 26.01 16.60 -0.17
C ALA A 80 26.37 15.45 -1.15
N VAL A 81 25.44 15.09 -2.02
CA VAL A 81 25.57 14.07 -3.06
C VAL A 81 26.65 14.54 -4.04
N GLY A 82 27.73 13.78 -4.14
CA GLY A 82 28.88 14.11 -4.99
C GLY A 82 29.98 14.92 -4.30
N VAL A 83 29.83 15.30 -3.02
CA VAL A 83 30.92 15.88 -2.23
C VAL A 83 31.81 14.74 -1.69
N PRO A 84 33.14 14.75 -1.94
CA PRO A 84 34.05 13.77 -1.36
C PRO A 84 33.95 13.71 0.16
N GLU A 85 34.00 12.50 0.73
CA GLU A 85 33.79 12.27 2.16
C GLU A 85 34.73 13.10 3.06
N HIS A 86 35.99 13.29 2.65
CA HIS A 86 36.97 14.07 3.40
C HIS A 86 36.67 15.58 3.45
N LEU A 87 35.76 16.08 2.61
CA LEU A 87 35.29 17.48 2.62
C LEU A 87 33.94 17.64 3.33
N ARG A 88 33.33 16.55 3.80
CA ARG A 88 32.03 16.57 4.46
C ARG A 88 32.21 16.71 5.97
N ASP A 89 31.44 17.60 6.57
CA ASP A 89 31.28 17.67 8.03
C ASP A 89 30.09 16.81 8.45
N THR A 90 30.35 15.53 8.69
CA THR A 90 29.32 14.56 9.07
C THR A 90 28.59 14.93 10.35
N LYS A 91 29.27 15.58 11.31
CA LYS A 91 28.64 15.99 12.58
C LYS A 91 27.68 17.16 12.38
N ALA A 92 28.05 18.12 11.55
CA ALA A 92 27.16 19.23 11.20
C ALA A 92 25.92 18.71 10.44
N GLU A 93 26.12 17.81 9.48
CA GLU A 93 25.05 17.18 8.71
C GLU A 93 24.08 16.41 9.61
N GLU A 94 24.57 15.56 10.53
CA GLU A 94 23.72 14.81 11.46
C GLU A 94 22.88 15.73 12.37
N LYS A 95 23.47 16.83 12.82
CA LYS A 95 22.78 17.83 13.66
C LYS A 95 21.72 18.60 12.89
N GLU A 96 21.93 18.87 11.60
CA GLU A 96 20.91 19.46 10.73
C GLU A 96 19.78 18.44 10.50
N MET A 97 20.14 17.21 10.14
CA MET A 97 19.20 16.13 9.87
C MET A 97 18.30 15.85 11.07
N SER A 98 18.80 15.88 12.30
CA SER A 98 17.99 15.60 13.49
C SER A 98 16.87 16.62 13.74
N LYS A 99 16.99 17.84 13.20
CA LYS A 99 15.99 18.91 13.34
C LYS A 99 14.87 18.84 12.31
N LEU A 100 15.09 18.14 11.19
CA LEU A 100 14.12 18.07 10.11
C LEU A 100 12.89 17.25 10.52
N LEU A 101 11.71 17.74 10.16
CA LEU A 101 10.47 16.98 10.26
C LEU A 101 10.59 15.69 9.44
N LYS A 102 10.14 14.57 10.03
CA LYS A 102 10.25 13.23 9.39
C LYS A 102 8.93 12.72 8.87
N VAL A 103 7.84 13.36 9.25
CA VAL A 103 6.47 12.90 8.99
C VAL A 103 5.61 14.12 8.73
N VAL A 104 4.78 14.03 7.69
CA VAL A 104 3.63 14.91 7.50
C VAL A 104 2.49 14.35 8.34
N GLU A 105 2.00 15.12 9.30
CA GLU A 105 0.88 14.70 10.13
C GLU A 105 -0.41 14.55 9.32
N GLY A 106 -1.30 13.66 9.77
CA GLY A 106 -2.63 13.54 9.19
C GLY A 106 -3.41 14.85 9.33
N GLY A 107 -4.25 15.16 8.34
CA GLY A 107 -5.03 16.41 8.27
C GLY A 107 -4.30 17.58 7.63
N LYS A 108 -2.99 17.48 7.35
CA LYS A 108 -2.26 18.52 6.61
C LYS A 108 -2.75 18.58 5.17
N ALA A 109 -3.08 19.79 4.73
CA ALA A 109 -3.56 20.08 3.38
C ALA A 109 -2.41 20.49 2.45
N GLY A 110 -2.64 20.31 1.15
CA GLY A 110 -1.70 20.67 0.12
C GLY A 110 -2.31 20.59 -1.26
N SER A 111 -1.45 20.75 -2.26
CA SER A 111 -1.82 20.68 -3.67
C SER A 111 -0.95 19.70 -4.43
N VAL A 112 -1.57 19.00 -5.38
CA VAL A 112 -0.85 18.07 -6.25
C VAL A 112 -0.01 18.87 -7.24
N VAL A 113 1.31 18.67 -7.22
CA VAL A 113 2.26 19.36 -8.10
C VAL A 113 2.84 18.45 -9.18
N GLY A 114 2.69 17.13 -9.03
CA GLY A 114 3.22 16.15 -9.96
C GLY A 114 2.68 14.74 -9.68
N ILE A 115 2.87 13.85 -10.64
CA ILE A 115 2.45 12.44 -10.54
C ILE A 115 3.59 11.58 -11.05
N ILE A 116 4.03 10.62 -10.24
CA ILE A 116 4.93 9.56 -10.68
C ILE A 116 4.05 8.44 -11.22
N THR A 117 4.19 8.11 -12.50
CA THR A 117 3.43 7.00 -13.07
C THR A 117 3.94 5.66 -12.54
N ALA A 118 3.08 4.63 -12.54
CA ALA A 118 3.50 3.31 -12.04
C ALA A 118 4.70 2.72 -12.82
N GLY A 119 4.92 3.11 -14.07
CA GLY A 119 6.07 2.67 -14.88
C GLY A 119 7.40 3.32 -14.50
N GLU A 120 7.39 4.41 -13.74
CA GLU A 120 8.56 5.25 -13.44
C GLU A 120 9.08 5.06 -12.00
N TRP A 121 8.73 3.93 -11.38
CA TRP A 121 9.09 3.58 -10.00
C TRP A 121 10.59 3.41 -9.71
N LYS A 122 11.46 3.66 -10.71
CA LYS A 122 12.91 3.77 -10.53
C LYS A 122 13.27 4.87 -9.51
N ASN A 123 12.50 5.95 -9.49
CA ASN A 123 12.70 7.08 -8.58
C ASN A 123 11.70 7.10 -7.43
N LYS A 124 11.19 5.94 -6.99
CA LYS A 124 10.25 5.89 -5.86
C LYS A 124 10.95 6.23 -4.53
N PRO A 125 10.20 6.71 -3.51
CA PRO A 125 10.72 6.78 -2.16
C PRO A 125 11.36 5.47 -1.67
N GLU A 126 12.50 5.56 -0.99
CA GLU A 126 13.29 4.39 -0.54
C GLU A 126 12.47 3.45 0.37
N HIS A 127 11.60 4.05 1.19
CA HIS A 127 10.79 3.36 2.17
C HIS A 127 9.58 2.63 1.54
N TRP A 128 9.22 2.90 0.28
CA TRP A 128 8.16 2.17 -0.41
C TRP A 128 8.60 0.76 -0.80
N LYS A 129 7.74 -0.24 -0.58
CA LYS A 129 7.97 -1.64 -0.92
C LYS A 129 6.76 -2.20 -1.69
N GLY A 130 6.96 -3.30 -2.41
CA GLY A 130 5.88 -4.01 -3.11
C GLY A 130 5.83 -3.76 -4.62
N MET A 131 4.62 -3.65 -5.16
CA MET A 131 4.36 -3.54 -6.61
C MET A 131 4.21 -2.09 -7.07
N PRO A 132 4.65 -1.75 -8.30
CA PRO A 132 4.54 -0.39 -8.79
C PRO A 132 3.12 0.18 -8.79
N ARG A 133 3.02 1.40 -8.29
CA ARG A 133 1.78 2.18 -8.14
C ARG A 133 2.05 3.66 -8.36
N PRO A 134 1.04 4.44 -8.79
CA PRO A 134 1.17 5.87 -8.98
C PRO A 134 1.51 6.56 -7.66
N GLY A 135 2.52 7.43 -7.70
CA GLY A 135 2.84 8.34 -6.60
C GLY A 135 2.29 9.73 -6.88
N VAL A 136 1.77 10.39 -5.85
CA VAL A 136 1.22 11.74 -5.95
C VAL A 136 2.19 12.69 -5.27
N MET A 137 2.81 13.59 -6.04
CA MET A 137 3.68 14.62 -5.49
C MET A 137 2.82 15.75 -4.94
N VAL A 138 2.97 16.06 -3.66
CA VAL A 138 2.18 17.07 -2.96
C VAL A 138 3.10 18.18 -2.45
N SER A 139 2.75 19.42 -2.77
CA SER A 139 3.26 20.60 -2.08
C SER A 139 2.29 20.93 -0.97
N TRP A 140 2.73 20.78 0.27
CA TRP A 140 1.93 21.09 1.46
C TRP A 140 1.78 22.60 1.64
N ASP A 141 0.70 23.01 2.31
CA ASP A 141 0.47 24.44 2.60
C ASP A 141 1.36 24.95 3.74
N ASP A 142 1.95 24.03 4.51
CA ASP A 142 2.89 24.33 5.59
C ASP A 142 4.30 24.54 5.01
N GLY A 143 4.85 25.73 5.22
CA GLY A 143 6.16 26.11 4.68
C GLY A 143 7.34 25.34 5.28
N GLU A 144 7.15 24.65 6.41
CA GLU A 144 8.18 23.79 6.99
C GLU A 144 8.22 22.39 6.36
N LEU A 145 7.15 21.99 5.66
CA LEU A 145 7.06 20.68 5.04
C LEU A 145 7.60 20.71 3.60
N PRO A 146 8.51 19.81 3.24
CA PRO A 146 9.03 19.75 1.88
C PRO A 146 8.01 19.10 0.94
N ILE A 147 8.23 19.26 -0.37
CA ILE A 147 7.47 18.51 -1.38
C ILE A 147 7.75 17.01 -1.19
N GLU A 148 6.69 16.23 -1.03
CA GLU A 148 6.78 14.80 -0.75
C GLU A 148 5.88 14.00 -1.69
N VAL A 149 6.19 12.71 -1.85
CA VAL A 149 5.37 11.78 -2.62
C VAL A 149 4.56 10.91 -1.67
N ALA A 150 3.24 11.00 -1.79
CA ALA A 150 2.30 10.17 -1.05
C ALA A 150 1.67 9.11 -1.96
N GLU A 151 1.21 8.01 -1.36
CA GLU A 151 0.39 7.06 -2.11
C GLU A 151 -1.02 7.61 -2.28
N GLN A 152 -1.67 7.22 -3.37
CA GLN A 152 -3.02 7.67 -3.66
C GLN A 152 -4.02 7.35 -2.52
N MET A 153 -3.80 6.26 -1.78
CA MET A 153 -4.64 5.82 -0.67
C MET A 153 -4.40 6.58 0.64
N ASP A 154 -3.26 7.26 0.76
CA ASP A 154 -2.90 8.08 1.91
C ASP A 154 -3.48 9.49 1.82
N LEU A 155 -4.08 9.83 0.68
CA LEU A 155 -4.64 11.14 0.38
C LEU A 155 -6.15 11.10 0.27
N VAL A 156 -6.79 12.19 0.68
CA VAL A 156 -8.20 12.49 0.45
C VAL A 156 -8.29 13.72 -0.45
N GLN A 157 -9.11 13.64 -1.51
CA GLN A 157 -9.37 14.80 -2.36
C GLN A 157 -10.23 15.81 -1.60
N MET A 158 -9.82 17.07 -1.62
CA MET A 158 -10.60 18.19 -1.10
C MET A 158 -11.39 18.85 -2.23
N GLU A 159 -12.42 19.61 -1.87
CA GLU A 159 -13.15 20.40 -2.85
C GLU A 159 -12.31 21.59 -3.34
N GLY A 160 -12.43 21.89 -4.63
CA GLY A 160 -11.73 23.01 -5.28
C GLY A 160 -10.39 22.64 -5.93
N SER A 161 -9.79 23.64 -6.57
CA SER A 161 -8.47 23.53 -7.21
C SER A 161 -7.63 24.78 -6.93
N VAL A 162 -6.31 24.64 -7.02
CA VAL A 162 -5.40 25.79 -6.93
C VAL A 162 -5.72 26.86 -8.00
N ALA A 163 -6.22 26.44 -9.17
CA ALA A 163 -6.61 27.37 -10.23
C ALA A 163 -7.83 28.22 -9.82
N ASP A 164 -8.79 27.62 -9.12
CA ASP A 164 -9.98 28.31 -8.63
C ASP A 164 -9.61 29.30 -7.51
N GLU A 165 -8.77 28.88 -6.56
CA GLU A 165 -8.24 29.76 -5.50
C GLU A 165 -7.52 30.99 -6.10
N ARG A 166 -6.66 30.77 -7.11
CA ARG A 166 -5.96 31.86 -7.81
C ARG A 166 -6.92 32.79 -8.53
N ARG A 167 -8.00 32.27 -9.11
CA ARG A 167 -9.03 33.07 -9.79
C ARG A 167 -9.76 33.95 -8.78
N GLU A 168 -10.18 33.39 -7.66
CA GLU A 168 -10.87 34.12 -6.59
C GLU A 168 -10.00 35.23 -5.99
N GLN A 169 -8.73 34.94 -5.69
CA GLN A 169 -7.78 35.93 -5.19
C GLN A 169 -7.60 37.11 -6.17
N ARG A 170 -7.50 36.83 -7.48
CA ARG A 170 -7.43 37.88 -8.51
C ARG A 170 -8.69 38.74 -8.54
N LEU A 171 -9.87 38.12 -8.47
CA LEU A 171 -11.15 38.83 -8.46
C LEU A 171 -11.29 39.72 -7.22
N GLN A 172 -10.91 39.22 -6.04
CA GLN A 172 -10.93 40.01 -4.80
C GLN A 172 -9.96 41.18 -4.86
N LYS A 173 -8.73 40.96 -5.36
CA LYS A 173 -7.73 42.03 -5.54
C LYS A 173 -8.25 43.10 -6.48
N TRP A 174 -8.86 42.72 -7.60
CA TRP A 174 -9.47 43.65 -8.55
C TRP A 174 -10.56 44.50 -7.89
N LYS A 175 -11.47 43.88 -7.13
CA LYS A 175 -12.52 44.60 -6.38
C LYS A 175 -11.99 45.60 -5.35
N ARG A 176 -10.84 45.33 -4.73
CA ARG A 176 -10.23 46.24 -3.73
C ARG A 176 -9.51 47.44 -4.33
N THR A 177 -9.11 47.34 -5.60
CA THR A 177 -8.29 48.37 -6.27
C THR A 177 -9.14 49.35 -7.08
N ARG A 178 -10.46 49.13 -7.12
CA ARG A 178 -11.43 49.91 -7.89
C ARG A 178 -12.48 50.49 -6.95
#